data_AF-A0A7C4TVI9-F1
#
_entry.id   AF-A0A7C4TVI9-F1
#
_cell.length_a   1.000
_cell.length_b   1.000
_cell.length_c   1.000
_cell.angle_alpha   90.00
_cell.angle_beta   90.00
_cell.angle_gamma   90.00
#
_symmetry.space_group_name_H-M   'P 1'
#
loop_
_entity.id
_entity.type
_entity.pdbx_description
1 polymer ?
#
loop_
_entity_poly.entity_id
_entity_poly.type
_entity_poly.pdbx_seq_one_letter_code
_entity_poly.pdbx_strand_id
1 'polypeptide(L)'
;MSEVTRGQTSRKLIRQEIERSLGRYLPADVSKLANLIAYDFNLSPYTVRYTYLPMFIDAGILEYGQDGRLHLTQKGREKLEQLELPTQQLQQEQEELRLELEKENERRAQLGLPRVSFEEYMNMKNQRQKGLQ
;
A
#
# COMPACT_ATOMS: atom_id res chain seq x y z
N MET A 1 16.66 0.24 -18.41
CA MET A 1 16.39 0.70 -17.02
C MET A 1 17.37 -0.04 -16.11
N SER A 2 18.28 0.69 -15.45
CA SER A 2 19.45 0.11 -14.77
C SER A 2 19.09 -0.64 -13.48
N GLU A 3 19.84 -1.68 -13.13
CA GLU A 3 19.62 -2.51 -11.93
C GLU A 3 19.61 -1.71 -10.62
N VAL A 4 20.31 -0.57 -10.59
CA VAL A 4 20.31 0.41 -9.49
C VAL A 4 18.90 0.91 -9.16
N THR A 5 18.06 1.11 -10.18
CA THR A 5 16.68 1.60 -10.01
C THR A 5 15.77 0.50 -9.45
N ARG A 6 16.00 -0.78 -9.78
CA ARG A 6 15.24 -1.91 -9.22
C ARG A 6 15.55 -2.13 -7.73
N GLY A 7 16.81 -2.01 -7.32
CA GLY A 7 17.22 -2.15 -5.91
C GLY A 7 16.70 -1.03 -5.01
N GLN A 8 16.67 0.21 -5.50
CA GLN A 8 16.12 1.36 -4.77
C GLN A 8 14.60 1.30 -4.62
N THR A 9 13.88 0.90 -5.68
CA THR A 9 12.43 0.67 -5.61
C THR A 9 12.09 -0.44 -4.61
N SER A 10 12.88 -1.51 -4.56
CA SER A 10 12.66 -2.64 -3.63
C SER A 10 12.81 -2.24 -2.17
N ARG A 11 13.84 -1.46 -1.81
CA ARG A 11 14.04 -1.01 -0.42
C ARG A 11 12.97 -0.03 0.05
N LYS A 12 12.50 0.85 -0.84
CA LYS A 12 11.39 1.78 -0.53
C LYS A 12 10.08 1.02 -0.29
N LEU A 13 9.80 0.01 -1.12
CA LEU A 13 8.63 -0.85 -0.96
C LEU A 13 8.69 -1.65 0.34
N ILE A 14 9.82 -2.32 0.62
CA ILE A 14 10.01 -3.07 1.88
C ILE A 14 9.81 -2.15 3.09
N ARG A 15 10.38 -0.94 3.07
CA ARG A 15 10.17 0.04 4.15
C ARG A 15 8.69 0.35 4.36
N GLN A 16 7.94 0.63 3.29
CA GLN A 16 6.52 0.96 3.37
C GLN A 16 5.68 -0.20 3.90
N GLU A 17 5.99 -1.43 3.48
CA GLU A 17 5.29 -2.61 3.96
C GLU A 17 5.60 -2.89 5.44
N ILE A 18 6.86 -2.74 5.87
CA ILE A 18 7.21 -2.80 7.29
C ILE A 18 6.42 -1.73 8.05
N GLU A 19 6.42 -0.48 7.58
CA GLU A 19 5.71 0.64 8.20
C GLU A 19 4.23 0.29 8.42
N ARG A 20 3.54 -0.20 7.39
CA ARG A 20 2.13 -0.66 7.45
C ARG A 20 1.87 -1.73 8.49
N SER A 21 2.84 -2.64 8.69
CA SER A 21 2.71 -3.76 9.61
C SER A 21 3.01 -3.41 11.08
N LEU A 22 3.61 -2.24 11.36
CA LEU A 22 4.05 -1.86 12.72
C LEU A 22 2.93 -1.95 13.75
N GLY A 23 1.70 -1.56 13.39
CA GLY A 23 0.54 -1.62 14.28
C GLY A 23 0.20 -3.02 14.79
N ARG A 24 0.64 -4.08 14.09
CA ARG A 24 0.40 -5.48 14.49
C ARG A 24 1.36 -5.98 15.57
N TYR A 25 2.53 -5.37 15.65
CA TYR A 25 3.62 -5.84 16.53
C TYR A 25 3.78 -5.00 17.79
N LEU A 26 3.21 -3.80 17.81
CA LEU A 26 3.37 -2.82 18.88
C LEU A 26 2.23 -2.91 19.91
N PRO A 27 2.50 -2.60 21.19
CA PRO A 27 3.80 -2.21 21.74
C PRO A 27 4.73 -3.40 21.98
N ALA A 28 6.02 -3.23 21.69
CA ALA A 28 7.04 -4.26 21.87
C ALA A 28 8.42 -3.67 22.18
N ASP A 29 9.26 -4.43 22.87
CA ASP A 29 10.68 -4.08 22.97
C ASP A 29 11.36 -4.18 21.59
N VAL A 30 12.49 -3.48 21.45
CA VAL A 30 13.26 -3.39 20.20
C VAL A 30 13.66 -4.77 19.66
N SER A 31 14.03 -5.70 20.54
CA SER A 31 14.54 -7.01 20.12
C SER A 31 13.39 -7.88 19.59
N LYS A 32 12.26 -7.91 20.30
CA LYS A 32 11.06 -8.63 19.86
C LYS A 32 10.53 -8.06 18.55
N LEU A 33 10.41 -6.74 18.45
CA LEU A 33 9.93 -6.07 17.24
C LEU A 33 10.85 -6.35 16.04
N ALA A 34 12.17 -6.27 16.24
CA ALA A 34 13.14 -6.54 15.19
C ALA A 34 13.06 -7.99 14.69
N ASN A 35 12.87 -8.96 15.59
CA ASN A 35 12.73 -10.37 15.22
C ASN A 35 11.44 -10.66 14.45
N LEU A 36 10.30 -10.08 14.85
CA LEU A 36 9.02 -10.27 14.16
C LEU A 36 9.07 -9.72 12.73
N ILE A 37 9.51 -8.48 12.57
CA ILE A 37 9.67 -7.87 11.24
C ILE A 37 10.71 -8.63 10.41
N ALA A 38 11.82 -9.06 11.02
CA ALA A 38 12.82 -9.84 10.30
C ALA A 38 12.25 -11.15 9.75
N TYR A 39 11.41 -11.84 10.53
CA TYR A 39 10.72 -13.05 10.11
C TYR A 39 9.75 -12.78 8.96
N ASP A 40 8.83 -11.81 9.10
CA ASP A 40 7.77 -11.57 8.12
C ASP A 40 8.28 -11.02 6.78
N PHE A 41 9.40 -10.28 6.79
CA PHE A 41 9.99 -9.67 5.60
C PHE A 41 11.24 -10.39 5.09
N ASN A 42 11.59 -11.54 5.68
CA ASN A 42 12.79 -12.32 5.37
C ASN A 42 14.07 -11.44 5.37
N LEU A 43 14.24 -10.65 6.43
CA LEU A 43 15.37 -9.76 6.66
C LEU A 43 16.22 -10.25 7.82
N SER A 44 17.44 -9.72 7.94
CA SER A 44 18.22 -9.90 9.17
C SER A 44 17.64 -9.04 10.30
N PRO A 45 17.48 -9.58 11.53
CA PRO A 45 17.11 -8.79 12.71
C PRO A 45 18.05 -7.60 12.94
N TYR A 46 19.32 -7.73 12.58
CA TYR A 46 20.29 -6.62 12.64
C TYR A 46 19.90 -5.49 11.68
N THR A 47 19.52 -5.81 10.45
CA THR A 47 19.07 -4.81 9.47
C THR A 47 17.81 -4.10 9.97
N VAL A 48 16.87 -4.83 10.56
CA VAL A 48 15.66 -4.22 11.13
C VAL A 48 16.03 -3.28 12.27
N ARG A 49 16.81 -3.76 13.24
CA ARG A 49 17.18 -3.00 14.44
C ARG A 49 18.01 -1.76 14.16
N TYR A 50 18.95 -1.83 13.23
CA TYR A 50 19.93 -0.76 13.00
C TYR A 50 19.66 0.06 11.74
N THR A 51 18.70 -0.34 10.90
CA THR A 51 18.34 0.42 9.70
C THR A 51 16.89 0.87 9.74
N TYR A 52 15.93 -0.04 9.89
CA TYR A 52 14.52 0.30 9.74
C TYR A 52 13.92 0.96 11.00
N LEU A 53 14.14 0.39 12.20
CA LEU A 53 13.60 0.97 13.43
C LEU A 53 14.08 2.40 13.70
N PRO A 54 15.38 2.74 13.53
CA PRO A 54 15.85 4.12 13.68
C PRO A 54 15.17 5.05 12.68
N MET A 55 15.00 4.64 11.41
CA MET A 55 14.29 5.46 10.41
C MET A 55 12.85 5.76 10.80
N PHE A 56 12.14 4.83 11.46
CA PHE A 56 10.77 5.06 11.93
C PHE A 56 10.72 5.94 13.18
N ILE A 57 11.71 5.85 14.06
CA ILE A 57 11.86 6.74 15.22
C ILE A 57 12.19 8.16 14.74
N ASP A 58 13.18 8.32 13.85
CA ASP A 58 13.57 9.62 13.28
C ASP A 58 12.44 10.27 12.48
N ALA A 59 11.61 9.47 11.81
CA ALA A 59 10.42 9.94 11.12
C ALA A 59 9.28 10.35 12.07
N GLY A 60 9.42 10.09 13.38
CA GLY A 60 8.40 10.33 14.40
C GLY A 60 7.20 9.40 14.27
N ILE A 61 7.38 8.20 13.74
CA ILE A 61 6.34 7.16 13.65
C ILE A 61 6.34 6.30 14.92
N LEU A 62 7.54 6.04 15.47
CA LEU A 62 7.73 5.27 16.69
C LEU A 62 8.37 6.14 17.77
N GLU A 63 8.04 5.83 19.02
CA GLU A 63 8.67 6.42 20.20
C GLU A 63 8.83 5.40 21.32
N TYR A 64 9.78 5.66 22.22
CA TYR A 64 9.90 4.87 23.45
C TYR A 64 8.86 5.34 24.47
N GLY A 65 8.03 4.42 24.93
CA GLY A 65 7.13 4.64 26.05
C GLY A 65 7.87 4.62 27.38
N GLN A 66 7.18 5.02 28.44
CA GLN A 66 7.72 4.99 29.82
C GLN A 66 8.04 3.56 30.31
N ASP A 67 7.48 2.55 29.65
CA ASP A 67 7.73 1.12 29.88
C ASP A 67 8.99 0.60 29.16
N GLY A 68 9.71 1.47 28.45
CA GLY A 68 10.91 1.13 27.68
C GLY A 68 10.60 0.36 26.38
N ARG A 69 9.33 0.23 26.00
CA ARG A 69 8.91 -0.41 24.74
C ARG A 69 8.69 0.64 23.67
N LEU A 70 8.73 0.21 22.41
CA LEU A 70 8.33 1.06 21.29
C LEU A 70 6.81 1.09 21.19
N HIS A 71 6.28 2.28 20.93
CA HIS A 71 4.85 2.56 20.69
C HIS A 71 4.70 3.34 19.39
N LEU A 72 3.50 3.28 18.79
CA LEU A 72 3.12 4.20 17.73
C LEU A 72 2.85 5.59 18.30
N THR A 73 3.49 6.59 17.72
CA THR A 73 3.14 7.99 17.97
C THR A 73 1.77 8.30 17.37
N GLN A 74 1.17 9.43 17.76
CA GLN A 74 -0.05 9.94 17.10
C GLN A 74 0.15 10.10 15.58
N LYS A 75 1.27 10.70 15.18
CA LYS A 75 1.67 10.84 13.77
C LYS A 75 1.80 9.48 13.06
N GLY A 76 2.33 8.48 13.76
CA GLY A 76 2.45 7.12 13.24
C GLY A 76 1.09 6.48 12.96
N ARG A 77 0.11 6.66 13.86
CA ARG A 77 -1.27 6.18 13.68
C ARG A 77 -1.95 6.86 12.49
N GLU A 78 -1.91 8.18 12.42
CA GLU A 78 -2.49 8.95 11.29
C GLU A 78 -1.89 8.52 9.95
N LYS A 79 -0.59 8.26 9.93
CA LYS A 79 0.09 7.79 8.73
C LYS A 79 -0.29 6.36 8.36
N LEU A 80 -0.50 5.48 9.33
CA LEU A 80 -1.01 4.13 9.09
C LEU A 80 -2.44 4.16 8.52
N GLU A 81 -3.32 4.98 9.08
CA GLU A 81 -4.68 5.17 8.57
C GLU A 81 -4.67 5.69 7.12
N GLN A 82 -3.79 6.65 6.80
CA GLN A 82 -3.58 7.12 5.43
C GLN A 82 -2.99 6.07 4.48
N LEU A 83 -2.32 5.03 5.00
CA LEU A 83 -1.79 3.93 4.19
C LEU A 83 -2.82 2.80 3.99
N GLU A 84 -3.80 2.67 4.87
CA GLU A 84 -4.93 1.74 4.73
C GLU A 84 -6.03 2.30 3.78
N LEU A 85 -6.29 3.62 3.85
CA LEU A 85 -7.22 4.34 2.98
C LEU A 85 -7.06 4.09 1.46
N PRO A 86 -5.86 4.09 0.86
CA PRO A 86 -5.71 3.84 -0.57
C PRO A 86 -6.11 2.41 -0.97
N THR A 87 -6.14 1.45 -0.03
CA THR A 87 -6.55 0.08 -0.37
C THR A 87 -8.07 -0.02 -0.50
N GLN A 88 -8.83 0.67 0.36
CA GLN A 88 -10.29 0.72 0.27
C GLN A 88 -10.76 1.61 -0.89
N GLN A 89 -10.10 2.75 -1.11
CA GLN A 89 -10.44 3.63 -2.25
C GLN A 89 -10.12 2.95 -3.59
N LEU A 90 -8.97 2.28 -3.73
CA LEU A 90 -8.67 1.51 -4.95
C LEU A 90 -9.62 0.33 -5.13
N GLN A 91 -10.05 -0.34 -4.06
CA GLN A 91 -11.06 -1.41 -4.15
C GLN A 91 -12.42 -0.85 -4.55
N GLN A 92 -12.84 0.27 -3.99
CA GLN A 92 -14.09 0.95 -4.38
C GLN A 92 -14.06 1.41 -5.83
N GLU A 93 -12.97 2.04 -6.27
CA GLU A 93 -12.80 2.50 -7.65
C GLU A 93 -12.76 1.31 -8.63
N GLN A 94 -12.12 0.19 -8.26
CA GLN A 94 -12.16 -1.03 -9.06
C GLN A 94 -13.56 -1.66 -9.14
N GLU A 95 -14.30 -1.67 -8.03
CA GLU A 95 -15.67 -2.20 -7.99
C GLU A 95 -16.62 -1.30 -8.79
N GLU A 96 -16.49 0.02 -8.71
CA GLU A 96 -17.23 0.98 -9.52
C GLU A 96 -16.95 0.79 -11.02
N LEU A 97 -15.68 0.69 -11.42
CA LEU A 97 -15.32 0.43 -12.81
C LEU A 97 -15.83 -0.92 -13.32
N ARG A 98 -15.88 -1.93 -12.45
CA ARG A 98 -16.45 -3.24 -12.78
C ARG A 98 -17.96 -3.16 -13.00
N LEU A 99 -18.68 -2.46 -12.14
CA LEU A 99 -20.12 -2.23 -12.28
C LEU A 99 -20.45 -1.39 -13.53
N GLU A 100 -19.63 -0.39 -13.85
CA GLU A 100 -19.77 0.38 -15.09
C GLU A 100 -19.57 -0.49 -16.34
N LEU A 101 -18.56 -1.36 -16.33
CA LEU A 101 -18.31 -2.31 -17.42
C LEU A 101 -19.48 -3.29 -17.60
N GLU A 102 -20.03 -3.80 -16.49
CA GLU A 102 -21.18 -4.70 -16.52
C GLU A 102 -22.40 -4.02 -17.15
N LYS A 103 -22.73 -2.79 -16.72
CA LYS A 103 -23.81 -1.99 -17.30
C LYS A 103 -23.60 -1.70 -18.79
N GLU A 104 -22.37 -1.39 -19.21
CA GLU A 104 -22.06 -1.18 -20.63
C GLU A 104 -22.27 -2.47 -21.43
N ASN A 105 -21.87 -3.62 -20.88
CA ASN A 105 -22.08 -4.91 -21.52
C ASN A 105 -23.56 -5.33 -21.59
N GLU A 106 -24.36 -5.01 -20.59
CA GLU A 106 -25.82 -5.18 -20.62
C GLU A 106 -26.46 -4.29 -21.70
N ARG A 107 -26.06 -3.01 -21.76
CA ARG A 107 -26.53 -2.09 -22.80
C ARG A 107 -26.15 -2.56 -24.20
N ARG A 108 -24.93 -3.07 -24.38
CA ARG A 108 -24.49 -3.65 -25.66
C ARG A 108 -25.28 -4.89 -26.01
N ALA A 109 -25.57 -5.77 -25.05
CA ALA A 109 -26.41 -6.94 -25.27
C ALA A 109 -27.83 -6.56 -25.72
N GLN A 110 -28.44 -5.55 -25.13
CA GLN A 110 -29.74 -5.02 -25.56
C GLN A 110 -29.72 -4.46 -27.00
N LEU A 111 -28.57 -3.94 -27.42
CA LEU A 111 -28.34 -3.41 -28.77
C LEU A 111 -27.84 -4.48 -29.76
N GLY A 112 -27.71 -5.75 -29.35
CA GLY A 112 -27.16 -6.83 -30.18
C GLY A 112 -25.66 -6.70 -30.48
N LEU A 113 -24.94 -5.88 -29.72
CA LEU A 113 -23.50 -5.65 -29.86
C LEU A 113 -22.70 -6.64 -29.00
N PRO A 114 -21.48 -7.03 -29.44
CA PRO A 114 -20.61 -7.89 -28.65
C PRO A 114 -20.17 -7.19 -27.36
N ARG A 115 -19.96 -8.02 -26.33
CA ARG A 115 -19.37 -7.60 -25.05
C ARG A 115 -17.95 -7.08 -25.26
N VAL A 116 -17.53 -6.17 -24.40
CA VAL A 116 -16.17 -5.64 -24.34
C VAL A 116 -15.46 -6.07 -23.08
N SER A 117 -14.16 -6.28 -23.21
CA SER A 117 -13.23 -6.49 -22.11
C SER A 117 -12.97 -5.19 -21.35
N PHE A 118 -12.38 -5.32 -20.17
CA PHE A 118 -11.99 -4.18 -19.35
C PHE A 118 -11.00 -3.24 -20.05
N GLU A 119 -10.02 -3.80 -20.77
CA GLU A 119 -9.02 -3.02 -21.50
C GLU A 119 -9.65 -2.22 -22.65
N GLU A 120 -10.56 -2.84 -23.40
CA GLU A 120 -11.33 -2.15 -24.45
C GLU A 120 -12.23 -1.06 -23.87
N TYR A 121 -12.90 -1.34 -22.76
CA TYR A 121 -13.73 -0.36 -22.05
C TYR A 121 -12.93 0.85 -21.58
N MET A 122 -11.76 0.64 -20.98
CA MET A 122 -10.88 1.73 -20.55
C MET A 122 -10.37 2.55 -21.74
N ASN A 123 -10.03 1.90 -22.85
CA ASN A 123 -9.65 2.60 -24.08
C ASN A 123 -10.81 3.45 -24.63
N MET A 124 -12.05 2.94 -24.63
CA MET A 124 -13.24 3.70 -25.02
C MET A 124 -13.52 4.87 -24.07
N LYS A 125 -13.42 4.66 -22.75
CA LYS A 125 -13.62 5.71 -21.73
C LYS A 125 -12.60 6.83 -21.88
N ASN A 126 -11.33 6.48 -22.11
CA ASN A 126 -10.25 7.45 -22.35
C ASN A 126 -10.41 8.21 -23.67
N GLN A 127 -10.90 7.55 -24.73
CA GLN A 127 -11.22 8.22 -26.00
C GLN A 127 -12.40 9.19 -25.86
N ARG A 128 -13.45 8.82 -25.10
CA ARG A 128 -14.59 9.71 -24.80
C ARG A 128 -14.15 10.96 -24.02
N GLN A 129 -13.25 10.83 -23.05
CA GLN A 129 -12.71 11.97 -22.31
C GLN A 129 -11.84 12.90 -23.17
N LYS A 130 -11.06 12.35 -24.11
CA LYS A 130 -10.23 13.15 -25.03
C LYS A 130 -11.02 13.84 -26.15
N GLY A 131 -12.20 13.32 -26.51
CA GLY A 131 -13.08 13.92 -27.51
C GLY A 131 -13.98 15.04 -26.97
N LEU A 132 -13.92 15.33 -25.67
CA LEU A 132 -14.67 16.39 -24.99
C LEU A 132 -13.81 17.62 -24.63
N GLN A 133 -12.55 17.68 -25.11
CA GLN A 133 -11.65 18.84 -25.02
C GLN A 133 -11.58 19.61 -26.33
#